data_AF-A0A836U3S4-F1
#
_entry.id   AF-A0A836U3S4-F1
#
_cell.length_a   1.000
_cell.length_b   1.000
_cell.length_c   1.000
_cell.angle_alpha   90.00
_cell.angle_beta   90.00
_cell.angle_gamma   90.00
#
_symmetry.space_group_name_H-M   'P 1'
#
loop_
_entity.id
_entity.type
_entity.pdbx_description
1 polymer ?
#
loop_
_entity_poly.entity_id
_entity_poly.type
_entity_poly.pdbx_seq_one_letter_code
_entity_poly.pdbx_strand_id
1 'polypeptide(L)'
;MLKKNVVLMSVLLMSFTAEGLAAKVFSWRESDGQRHYSDSAPAGLGAQEMLLAERVLYSVTKIYDGDTVLLDNHLKVRLLSINTPELERYNKLGEAGGERARERLRRLLSGQKVRLEKDLESQDKYGRTLGHIFTA
;
A
#
# COMPACT_ATOMS: atom_id res chain seq x y z
N MET A 1 -3.44 20.27 -60.63
CA MET A 1 -2.59 20.58 -59.46
C MET A 1 -3.48 20.80 -58.24
N LEU A 2 -3.82 19.71 -57.54
CA LEU A 2 -4.69 19.74 -56.37
C LEU A 2 -4.25 18.57 -55.48
N LYS A 3 -3.38 18.81 -54.48
CA LYS A 3 -2.96 17.86 -53.43
C LYS A 3 -1.83 18.48 -52.59
N LYS A 4 -2.12 19.51 -51.79
CA LYS A 4 -1.18 19.97 -50.74
C LYS A 4 -1.82 20.41 -49.40
N ASN A 5 -3.15 20.43 -49.26
CA ASN A 5 -3.79 21.05 -48.09
C ASN A 5 -4.47 20.08 -47.09
N VAL A 6 -4.28 18.76 -47.20
CA VAL A 6 -4.94 17.80 -46.30
C VAL A 6 -4.11 17.47 -45.05
N VAL A 7 -2.80 17.75 -45.04
CA VAL A 7 -1.90 17.33 -43.95
C VAL A 7 -1.97 18.26 -42.72
N LEU A 8 -2.53 19.48 -42.86
CA LEU A 8 -2.54 20.44 -41.74
C LEU A 8 -3.73 20.26 -40.77
N MET A 9 -4.74 19.47 -41.14
CA MET A 9 -5.95 19.23 -40.32
C MET A 9 -5.89 17.93 -39.51
N SER A 10 -4.78 17.18 -39.55
CA SER A 10 -4.68 15.85 -38.93
C SER A 10 -3.89 15.82 -37.61
N VAL A 11 -3.29 16.95 -37.18
CA VAL A 11 -2.42 16.99 -35.98
C VAL A 11 -3.12 17.59 -34.75
N LEU A 12 -4.33 18.16 -34.90
CA LEU A 12 -5.07 18.78 -33.79
C LEU A 12 -5.95 17.80 -33.00
N LEU A 13 -5.67 16.49 -33.05
CA LEU A 13 -6.50 15.47 -32.41
C LEU A 13 -5.69 14.55 -31.50
N MET A 14 -4.83 15.09 -30.64
CA MET A 14 -4.19 14.27 -29.60
C MET A 14 -3.70 15.04 -28.36
N SER A 15 -4.29 16.19 -28.07
CA SER A 15 -4.18 16.83 -26.76
C SER A 15 -5.54 16.90 -26.10
N PHE A 16 -6.20 15.73 -26.01
CA PHE A 16 -7.18 15.51 -24.94
C PHE A 16 -6.33 15.24 -23.70
N THR A 17 -5.96 16.30 -22.98
CA THR A 17 -5.35 16.12 -21.66
C THR A 17 -6.37 15.34 -20.83
N ALA A 18 -5.97 14.15 -20.38
CA ALA A 18 -6.81 13.25 -19.60
C ALA A 18 -6.98 13.78 -18.16
N GLU A 19 -7.37 15.04 -18.01
CA GLU A 19 -7.56 15.68 -16.71
C GLU A 19 -8.85 15.19 -16.00
N GLY A 20 -9.67 14.36 -16.66
CA GLY A 20 -11.01 14.02 -16.20
C GLY A 20 -11.22 12.64 -15.56
N LEU A 21 -10.18 11.82 -15.36
CA LEU A 21 -10.36 10.44 -14.84
C LEU A 21 -9.83 10.20 -13.42
N ALA A 22 -9.17 11.19 -12.81
CA ALA A 22 -8.75 11.08 -11.42
C ALA A 22 -9.94 11.43 -10.52
N ALA A 23 -10.57 10.42 -9.91
CA ALA A 23 -11.56 10.64 -8.85
C ALA A 23 -10.87 11.42 -7.71
N LYS A 24 -11.30 12.67 -7.52
CA LYS A 24 -10.80 13.53 -6.44
C LYS A 24 -11.57 13.23 -5.17
N VAL A 25 -10.86 13.17 -4.05
CA VAL A 25 -11.47 13.08 -2.72
C VAL A 25 -10.98 14.27 -1.94
N PHE A 26 -11.86 15.03 -1.33
CA PHE A 26 -11.54 16.14 -0.44
C PHE A 26 -11.78 15.69 1.00
N SER A 27 -10.93 16.11 1.94
CA SER A 27 -11.15 15.87 3.36
C SER A 27 -11.02 17.14 4.19
N TRP A 28 -11.82 17.23 5.25
CA TRP A 28 -11.72 18.26 6.28
C TRP A 28 -12.00 17.66 7.65
N ARG A 29 -11.73 18.44 8.70
CA ARG A 29 -11.95 18.05 10.09
C ARG A 29 -12.80 19.12 10.78
N GLU A 30 -13.85 18.70 11.46
CA GLU A 30 -14.68 19.57 12.28
C GLU A 30 -14.04 19.83 13.66
N SER A 31 -14.62 20.76 14.41
CA SER A 31 -14.12 21.17 15.74
C SER A 31 -14.12 20.05 16.77
N ASP A 32 -14.93 19.02 16.58
CA ASP A 32 -15.00 17.81 17.41
C ASP A 32 -13.93 16.76 17.05
N GLY A 33 -13.15 17.00 16.00
CA GLY A 33 -12.14 16.09 15.49
C GLY A 33 -12.64 15.07 14.45
N GLN A 34 -13.94 15.04 14.16
CA GLN A 34 -14.52 14.18 13.13
C GLN A 34 -13.99 14.56 11.75
N ARG A 35 -13.59 13.55 10.98
CA ARG A 35 -13.08 13.73 9.62
C ARG A 35 -14.17 13.40 8.61
N HIS A 36 -14.36 14.29 7.64
CA HIS A 36 -15.35 14.15 6.58
C HIS A 36 -14.66 14.03 5.21
N TYR A 37 -15.39 13.47 4.25
CA TYR A 37 -14.91 13.24 2.89
C TYR A 37 -15.98 13.59 1.86
N SER A 38 -15.58 14.12 0.71
CA SER A 38 -16.47 14.38 -0.42
C SER A 38 -15.73 14.24 -1.75
N ASP A 39 -16.44 13.95 -2.83
CA ASP A 39 -15.99 13.97 -4.21
C ASP A 39 -15.92 15.41 -4.80
N SER A 40 -16.39 16.41 -4.05
CA SER A 40 -16.33 17.83 -4.40
C SER A 40 -15.78 18.66 -3.25
N ALA A 41 -15.16 19.81 -3.55
CA ALA A 41 -14.60 20.70 -2.53
C ALA A 41 -15.73 21.50 -1.86
N PRO A 42 -16.05 21.27 -0.57
CA PRO A 42 -17.07 22.06 0.12
C PRO A 42 -16.56 23.48 0.38
N ALA A 43 -17.39 24.47 0.04
CA ALA A 43 -17.07 25.87 0.26
C ALA A 43 -17.02 26.20 1.76
N GLY A 44 -15.98 26.92 2.19
CA GLY A 44 -15.88 27.47 3.55
C GLY A 44 -15.46 26.48 4.65
N LEU A 45 -15.22 25.20 4.34
CA LEU A 45 -14.84 24.18 5.33
C LEU A 45 -13.33 23.88 5.38
N GLY A 46 -12.50 24.67 4.70
CA GLY A 46 -11.05 24.47 4.65
C GLY A 46 -10.64 23.09 4.12
N ALA A 47 -11.48 22.48 3.29
CA ALA A 47 -11.25 21.14 2.76
C ALA A 47 -10.03 21.11 1.84
N GLN A 48 -9.24 20.04 1.97
CA GLN A 48 -8.03 19.82 1.19
C GLN A 48 -8.24 18.63 0.28
N GLU A 49 -7.80 18.75 -0.99
CA GLU A 49 -7.74 17.61 -1.90
C GLU A 49 -6.82 16.55 -1.29
N MET A 50 -7.38 15.41 -0.98
CA MET A 50 -6.67 14.24 -0.52
C MET A 50 -6.09 13.56 -1.75
N LEU A 51 -4.76 13.65 -1.90
CA LEU A 51 -4.04 12.76 -2.78
C LEU A 51 -4.38 11.34 -2.33
N LEU A 52 -5.13 10.60 -3.16
CA LEU A 52 -5.25 9.16 -2.99
C LEU A 52 -3.83 8.64 -2.99
N ALA A 53 -3.35 8.27 -1.80
CA ALA A 53 -1.94 7.96 -1.59
C ALA A 53 -1.54 6.97 -2.68
N GLU A 54 -0.50 7.32 -3.45
CA GLU A 54 0.11 6.37 -4.36
C GLU A 54 0.31 5.08 -3.58
N ARG A 55 -0.13 3.96 -4.15
CA ARG A 55 0.01 2.65 -3.50
C ARG A 55 1.51 2.41 -3.37
N VAL A 56 2.07 2.74 -2.20
CA VAL A 56 3.49 2.51 -1.94
C VAL A 56 3.67 1.00 -1.86
N LEU A 57 4.41 0.48 -2.80
CA LEU A 57 4.70 -0.94 -2.93
C LEU A 57 6.13 -1.20 -2.45
N TYR A 58 6.26 -2.21 -1.59
CA TYR A 58 7.51 -2.65 -1.01
C TYR A 58 7.89 -4.03 -1.52
N SER A 59 9.18 -4.29 -1.60
CA SER A 59 9.71 -5.64 -1.82
C SER A 59 9.92 -6.32 -0.47
N VAL A 60 9.64 -7.62 -0.38
CA VAL A 60 9.91 -8.41 0.82
C VAL A 60 11.33 -8.93 0.76
N THR A 61 12.20 -8.43 1.64
CA THR A 61 13.63 -8.77 1.66
C THR A 61 13.94 -9.97 2.54
N LYS A 62 13.11 -10.24 3.55
CA LYS A 62 13.28 -11.39 4.45
C LYS A 62 11.95 -11.86 5.02
N ILE A 63 11.83 -13.17 5.21
CA ILE A 63 10.73 -13.80 5.95
C ILE A 63 11.34 -14.48 7.17
N TYR A 64 10.94 -14.02 8.36
CA TYR A 64 11.43 -14.52 9.64
C TYR A 64 10.74 -15.83 10.03
N ASP A 65 9.42 -15.87 9.95
CA ASP A 65 8.55 -16.99 10.33
C ASP A 65 7.26 -16.92 9.50
N GLY A 66 6.15 -17.52 9.94
CA GLY A 66 4.89 -17.55 9.18
C GLY A 66 4.04 -16.28 9.29
N ASP A 67 4.46 -15.28 10.07
CA ASP A 67 3.70 -14.04 10.29
C ASP A 67 4.57 -12.77 10.41
N THR A 68 5.88 -12.87 10.25
CA THR A 68 6.80 -11.74 10.38
C THR A 68 7.73 -11.62 9.17
N VAL A 69 7.77 -10.45 8.54
CA VAL A 69 8.62 -10.14 7.38
C VAL A 69 9.46 -8.88 7.55
N LEU A 70 10.46 -8.70 6.69
CA LEU A 70 11.22 -7.48 6.51
C LEU A 70 10.94 -6.91 5.11
N LEU A 71 10.62 -5.63 5.05
CA LEU A 71 10.48 -4.89 3.80
C LEU A 71 11.80 -4.22 3.39
N ASP A 72 11.90 -3.82 2.14
CA ASP A 72 13.07 -3.12 1.56
C ASP A 72 13.34 -1.74 2.19
N ASN A 73 12.32 -1.11 2.76
CA ASN A 73 12.46 0.12 3.57
C ASN A 73 12.85 -0.16 5.04
N HIS A 74 13.33 -1.36 5.36
CA HIS A 74 13.73 -1.82 6.69
C HIS A 74 12.61 -1.94 7.74
N LEU A 75 11.34 -1.81 7.34
CA LEU A 75 10.24 -2.10 8.26
C LEU A 75 10.14 -3.61 8.52
N LYS A 76 10.28 -4.00 9.79
CA LYS A 76 9.96 -5.34 10.25
C LYS A 76 8.48 -5.38 10.59
N VAL A 77 7.70 -6.10 9.81
CA VAL A 77 6.24 -6.14 9.92
C VAL A 77 5.81 -7.43 10.60
N ARG A 78 4.95 -7.33 11.61
CA ARG A 78 4.17 -8.44 12.16
C ARG A 78 2.75 -8.39 11.61
N LEU A 79 2.33 -9.48 10.99
CA LEU A 79 1.00 -9.66 10.47
C LEU A 79 0.00 -9.75 11.63
N LEU A 80 -0.97 -8.85 11.64
CA LEU A 80 -2.06 -8.88 12.61
C LEU A 80 -3.03 -10.03 12.32
N SER A 81 -3.68 -10.50 13.39
CA SER A 81 -4.67 -11.59 13.35
C SER A 81 -4.13 -12.95 12.91
N ILE A 82 -2.81 -13.09 12.79
CA ILE A 82 -2.12 -14.35 12.46
C ILE A 82 -1.07 -14.60 13.54
N ASN A 83 -1.07 -15.82 14.11
CA ASN A 83 -0.03 -16.25 15.03
C ASN A 83 0.45 -17.64 14.60
N THR A 84 1.68 -17.71 14.06
CA THR A 84 2.25 -18.95 13.55
C THR A 84 3.22 -19.59 14.53
N PRO A 85 3.42 -20.93 14.46
CA PRO A 85 4.44 -21.59 15.26
C PRO A 85 5.82 -20.96 15.00
N GLU A 86 6.54 -20.66 16.08
CA GLU A 86 7.84 -20.00 15.99
C GLU A 86 8.92 -20.93 15.42
N LEU A 87 9.89 -20.34 14.72
CA LEU A 87 11.09 -21.05 14.29
C LEU A 87 12.13 -21.16 15.40
N GLU A 88 13.05 -22.10 15.20
CA GLU A 88 14.20 -22.26 16.07
C GLU A 88 15.05 -20.98 16.11
N ARG A 89 15.46 -20.61 17.31
CA ARG A 89 16.35 -19.47 17.58
C ARG A 89 17.45 -19.96 18.53
N TYR A 90 18.55 -19.21 18.63
CA TYR A 90 19.73 -19.57 19.41
C TYR A 90 19.44 -20.14 20.82
N ASN A 91 18.39 -19.66 21.50
CA ASN A 91 17.99 -20.10 22.84
C ASN A 91 16.59 -20.71 22.93
N LYS A 92 15.95 -21.06 21.81
CA LYS A 92 14.58 -21.61 21.79
C LYS A 92 14.41 -22.62 20.67
N LEU A 93 13.99 -23.83 21.03
CA LEU A 93 13.58 -24.85 20.06
C LEU A 93 12.39 -24.35 19.22
N GLY A 94 12.41 -24.67 17.93
CA GLY A 94 11.31 -24.37 17.03
C GLY A 94 10.05 -25.16 17.39
N GLU A 95 8.90 -24.60 17.04
CA GLU A 95 7.60 -25.22 17.26
C GLU A 95 7.18 -26.04 16.03
N ALA A 96 6.42 -27.11 16.28
CA ALA A 96 5.98 -28.02 15.23
C ALA A 96 5.17 -27.28 14.15
N GLY A 97 5.68 -27.27 12.91
CA GLY A 97 5.03 -26.62 11.78
C GLY A 97 5.52 -25.21 11.44
N GLY A 98 6.47 -24.64 12.20
CA GLY A 98 7.02 -23.30 11.92
C GLY A 98 7.64 -23.20 10.52
N GLU A 99 8.44 -24.19 10.11
CA GLU A 99 9.04 -24.19 8.77
C GLU A 99 7.99 -24.28 7.65
N ARG A 100 6.91 -25.04 7.86
CA ARG A 100 5.80 -25.11 6.90
C ARG A 100 5.06 -23.79 6.79
N ALA A 101 4.87 -23.08 7.90
CA ALA A 101 4.23 -21.76 7.91
C ALA A 101 5.09 -20.72 7.18
N ARG A 102 6.40 -20.68 7.46
CA ARG A 102 7.35 -19.81 6.75
C ARG A 102 7.38 -20.09 5.25
N GLU A 103 7.44 -21.37 4.86
CA GLU A 103 7.44 -21.75 3.44
C GLU A 103 6.12 -21.42 2.75
N ARG A 104 4.99 -21.51 3.46
CA ARG A 104 3.71 -21.05 2.92
C ARG A 104 3.71 -19.55 2.66
N LEU A 105 4.18 -18.75 3.63
CA LEU A 105 4.28 -17.30 3.46
C LEU A 105 5.26 -16.92 2.33
N ARG A 106 6.40 -17.61 2.25
CA ARG A 106 7.36 -17.44 1.14
C ARG A 106 6.72 -17.64 -0.22
N ARG A 107 5.98 -18.72 -0.41
CA ARG A 107 5.28 -18.99 -1.68
C ARG A 107 4.21 -17.95 -2.01
N LEU A 108 3.51 -17.44 -1.00
CA LEU A 108 2.50 -16.39 -1.18
C LEU A 108 3.11 -15.04 -1.58
N LEU A 109 4.36 -14.76 -1.23
CA LEU A 109 5.01 -13.47 -1.45
C LEU A 109 6.07 -13.49 -2.56
N SER A 110 6.47 -14.68 -3.04
CA SER A 110 7.53 -14.83 -4.03
C SER A 110 7.22 -14.05 -5.32
N GLY A 111 8.16 -13.21 -5.75
CA GLY A 111 8.07 -12.43 -6.98
C GLY A 111 7.07 -11.27 -6.96
N GLN A 112 6.46 -10.98 -5.81
CA GLN A 112 5.42 -9.95 -5.69
C GLN A 112 5.93 -8.76 -4.89
N LYS A 113 5.49 -7.56 -5.28
CA LYS A 113 5.53 -6.39 -4.41
C LYS A 113 4.29 -6.37 -3.53
N VAL A 114 4.41 -5.75 -2.37
CA VAL A 114 3.34 -5.71 -1.38
C VAL A 114 2.99 -4.30 -0.94
N ARG A 115 1.71 -4.08 -0.68
CA ARG A 115 1.19 -2.92 0.03
C ARG A 115 1.09 -3.26 1.51
N LEU A 116 1.62 -2.37 2.35
CA LEU A 116 1.48 -2.44 3.80
C LEU A 116 0.32 -1.55 4.26
N GLU A 117 -0.60 -2.12 5.02
CA GLU A 117 -1.67 -1.41 5.71
C GLU A 117 -1.39 -1.49 7.21
N LYS A 118 -1.07 -0.35 7.84
CA LYS A 118 -0.70 -0.29 9.26
C LYS A 118 -1.95 -0.16 10.12
N ASP A 119 -1.88 -0.67 11.34
CA ASP A 119 -2.90 -0.46 12.36
C ASP A 119 -2.78 0.93 13.03
N LEU A 120 -3.78 1.30 13.82
CA LEU A 120 -3.80 2.51 14.66
C LEU A 120 -2.62 2.52 15.63
N GLU A 121 -2.38 1.38 16.29
CA GLU A 121 -1.14 1.16 17.03
C GLU A 121 -0.05 0.71 16.07
N SER A 122 0.90 1.60 15.79
CA SER A 122 1.84 1.37 14.70
C SER A 122 2.92 0.33 15.01
N GLN A 123 3.27 0.07 16.28
CA GLN A 123 4.39 -0.81 16.66
C GLN A 123 4.11 -1.60 17.95
N ASP A 124 4.66 -2.82 18.03
CA ASP A 124 4.69 -3.58 19.26
C ASP A 124 5.91 -3.26 20.14
N LYS A 125 5.95 -3.85 21.35
CA LYS A 125 7.06 -3.68 22.31
C LYS A 125 8.44 -4.15 21.81
N TYR A 126 8.50 -4.85 20.68
CA TYR A 126 9.74 -5.32 20.05
C TYR A 126 10.15 -4.44 18.85
N GLY A 127 9.44 -3.33 18.62
CA GLY A 127 9.69 -2.40 17.52
C GLY A 127 9.23 -2.93 16.16
N ARG A 128 8.38 -3.97 16.11
CA ARG A 128 7.80 -4.44 14.84
C ARG A 128 6.61 -3.58 14.49
N THR A 129 6.52 -3.17 13.23
CA THR A 129 5.31 -2.52 12.69
C THR A 129 4.16 -3.52 12.67
N LEU A 130 3.01 -3.13 13.22
CA LEU A 130 1.79 -3.93 13.19
C LEU A 130 0.97 -3.60 11.95
N GLY A 131 0.53 -4.62 11.21
CA GLY A 131 -0.31 -4.39 10.04
C GLY A 131 -0.65 -5.62 9.21
N HIS A 132 -1.26 -5.36 8.06
CA HIS A 132 -1.62 -6.34 7.04
C HIS A 132 -0.82 -6.10 5.76
N ILE A 133 -0.55 -7.19 5.03
CA ILE A 133 0.19 -7.17 3.77
C ILE A 133 -0.73 -7.67 2.67
N PHE A 134 -0.79 -6.91 1.58
CA PHE A 134 -1.55 -7.26 0.38
C PHE A 134 -0.61 -7.32 -0.82
N THR A 135 -0.67 -8.40 -1.59
CA THR A 135 0.03 -8.47 -2.87
C THR A 135 -0.65 -7.57 -3.90
N ALA A 136 0.14 -6.97 -4.79
CA ALA A 136 -0.35 -6.10 -5.86
C ALA A 136 -1.02 -6.87 -7.01
#